data_AF-A0AAD7YFE3-F1
#
_entry.id   AF-A0AAD7YFE3-F1
#
_cell.length_a   1.000
_cell.length_b   1.000
_cell.length_c   1.000
_cell.angle_alpha   90.00
_cell.angle_beta   90.00
_cell.angle_gamma   90.00
#
_symmetry.space_group_name_H-M   'P 1'
#
loop_
_entity.id
_entity.type
_entity.pdbx_description
1 polymer ?
#
loop_
_entity_poly.entity_id
_entity_poly.type
_entity_poly.pdbx_seq_one_letter_code
_entity_poly.pdbx_strand_id
1 'polypeptide(L)'
;MPYVMVMGSLSAPHLSKDEGATVYGLKSEERASLVRELNTSFGMQVAASSEPERTVRITQKGLTLVVVNRLHALFGYDVVSHAMAMTNANRELISFTMYKKTGSGSQGHGHSQGHSHSQGHGHSQSHSHGQGHSHAHGHSHRSSPKGHSSSMVTL
;
A
#
# COMPACT_ATOMS: atom_id res chain seq x y z
N MET A 1 -3.92 3.94 -17.19
CA MET A 1 -3.35 3.58 -15.88
C MET A 1 -3.27 2.07 -15.79
N PRO A 2 -2.13 1.47 -15.40
CA PRO A 2 -2.05 0.02 -15.21
C PRO A 2 -2.95 -0.39 -14.04
N TYR A 3 -3.74 -1.43 -14.25
CA TYR A 3 -4.62 -2.00 -13.23
C TYR A 3 -4.33 -3.50 -13.06
N VAL A 4 -4.57 -3.99 -11.85
CA VAL A 4 -4.52 -5.41 -11.50
C VAL A 4 -5.88 -5.81 -10.97
N MET A 5 -6.24 -7.07 -11.18
CA MET A 5 -7.47 -7.64 -10.66
C MET A 5 -7.15 -8.87 -9.83
N VAL A 6 -7.67 -8.92 -8.60
CA VAL A 6 -7.60 -10.11 -7.75
C VAL A 6 -8.99 -10.72 -7.69
N MET A 7 -9.14 -11.96 -8.14
CA MET A 7 -10.37 -12.72 -8.01
C MET A 7 -10.16 -13.86 -7.03
N GLY A 8 -11.02 -14.01 -6.03
CA GLY A 8 -10.88 -15.07 -5.04
C GLY A 8 -12.16 -15.28 -4.25
N SER A 9 -12.05 -15.99 -3.12
CA SER A 9 -13.14 -16.13 -2.16
C SER A 9 -12.73 -15.60 -0.79
N LEU A 10 -13.71 -15.06 -0.05
CA LEU A 10 -13.54 -14.73 1.38
C LEU A 10 -14.04 -15.86 2.29
N SER A 11 -14.87 -16.76 1.75
CA SER A 11 -15.57 -17.78 2.52
C SER A 11 -14.65 -18.92 2.98
N ALA A 12 -15.09 -19.59 4.03
CA ALA A 12 -14.38 -20.65 4.72
C ALA A 12 -14.04 -21.87 3.82
N PRO A 13 -13.04 -22.70 4.18
CA PRO A 13 -12.49 -23.78 3.34
C PRO A 13 -13.50 -24.80 2.79
N HIS A 14 -14.70 -24.85 3.34
CA HIS A 14 -15.75 -25.85 3.11
C HIS A 14 -16.72 -25.48 1.97
N LEU A 15 -16.69 -24.24 1.46
CA LEU A 15 -17.73 -23.70 0.58
C LEU A 15 -17.36 -23.68 -0.92
N SER A 16 -16.06 -23.69 -1.25
CA SER A 16 -15.59 -23.77 -2.64
C SER A 16 -14.70 -24.99 -2.87
N LYS A 17 -14.82 -25.65 -4.04
CA LYS A 17 -13.78 -26.59 -4.52
C LYS A 17 -12.60 -25.86 -5.16
N ASP A 18 -12.73 -24.55 -5.35
CA ASP A 18 -11.80 -23.73 -6.10
C ASP A 18 -10.66 -23.20 -5.24
N GLU A 19 -9.56 -22.92 -5.93
CA GLU A 19 -8.31 -22.35 -5.44
C GLU A 19 -8.50 -21.02 -4.73
N GLY A 20 -7.49 -20.60 -3.97
CA GLY A 20 -7.53 -19.42 -3.11
C GLY A 20 -7.87 -18.12 -3.81
N ALA A 21 -7.01 -17.70 -4.74
CA ALA A 21 -7.17 -16.47 -5.50
C ALA A 21 -6.38 -16.52 -6.80
N THR A 22 -6.78 -15.72 -7.78
CA THR A 22 -6.05 -15.51 -9.03
C THR A 22 -5.83 -14.02 -9.25
N VAL A 23 -4.59 -13.65 -9.54
CA VAL A 23 -4.19 -12.27 -9.83
C VAL A 23 -3.95 -12.11 -11.32
N TYR A 24 -4.53 -11.06 -11.90
CA TYR A 24 -4.45 -10.69 -13.30
C TYR A 24 -3.80 -9.31 -13.47
N GLY A 25 -3.17 -9.08 -14.61
CA GLY A 25 -2.68 -7.76 -15.02
C GLY A 25 -1.26 -7.40 -14.55
N LEU A 26 -0.59 -8.28 -13.80
CA LEU A 26 0.80 -8.07 -13.36
C LEU A 26 1.79 -8.26 -14.51
N LYS A 27 2.85 -7.44 -14.51
CA LYS A 27 4.03 -7.64 -15.37
C LYS A 27 4.80 -8.88 -14.96
N SER A 28 5.63 -9.43 -15.85
CA SER A 28 6.40 -10.66 -15.60
C SER A 28 7.24 -10.60 -14.31
N GLU A 29 7.95 -9.49 -14.09
CA GLU A 29 8.79 -9.28 -12.91
C GLU A 29 7.97 -9.15 -11.62
N GLU A 30 6.82 -8.48 -11.69
CA GLU A 30 5.90 -8.33 -10.56
C GLU A 30 5.26 -9.69 -10.21
N ARG A 31 4.91 -10.53 -11.20
CA ARG A 31 4.44 -11.91 -10.98
C ARG A 31 5.50 -12.74 -10.25
N ALA A 32 6.73 -12.75 -10.75
CA ALA A 32 7.83 -13.51 -10.14
C ALA A 32 8.10 -13.05 -8.69
N SER A 33 8.08 -11.74 -8.46
CA SER A 33 8.28 -11.15 -7.14
C SER A 33 7.16 -11.53 -6.16
N LEU A 34 5.90 -11.48 -6.60
CA LEU A 34 4.76 -11.87 -5.78
C LEU A 34 4.80 -13.36 -5.42
N VAL A 35 5.08 -14.23 -6.40
CA VAL A 35 5.19 -15.69 -6.17
C VAL A 35 6.29 -15.99 -5.15
N ARG A 36 7.46 -15.37 -5.31
CA ARG A 36 8.57 -15.53 -4.37
C ARG A 36 8.19 -15.05 -2.97
N GLU A 37 7.66 -13.84 -2.84
CA GLU A 37 7.26 -13.27 -1.54
C GLU A 37 6.25 -14.17 -0.81
N LEU A 38 5.21 -14.63 -1.51
CA LEU A 38 4.18 -15.48 -0.90
C LEU A 38 4.78 -16.83 -0.47
N ASN A 39 5.50 -17.52 -1.35
CA ASN A 39 6.07 -18.81 -1.01
C ASN A 39 7.11 -18.72 0.12
N THR A 40 7.91 -17.64 0.16
CA THR A 40 8.86 -17.39 1.25
C THR A 40 8.14 -17.05 2.56
N SER A 41 7.11 -16.20 2.52
CA SER A 41 6.36 -15.79 3.72
C SER A 41 5.63 -16.95 4.40
N PHE A 42 5.12 -17.91 3.62
CA PHE A 42 4.39 -19.06 4.14
C PHE A 42 5.28 -20.30 4.36
N GLY A 43 6.54 -20.27 3.92
CA GLY A 43 7.46 -21.42 4.03
C GLY A 43 7.03 -22.64 3.21
N MET A 44 6.10 -22.48 2.27
CA MET A 44 5.56 -23.54 1.43
C MET A 44 5.04 -22.99 0.10
N GLN A 45 4.80 -23.86 -0.88
CA GLN A 45 4.26 -23.44 -2.18
C GLN A 45 2.77 -23.11 -2.08
N VAL A 46 2.45 -21.82 -2.04
CA VAL A 46 1.08 -21.29 -1.99
C VAL A 46 0.70 -20.52 -3.26
N ALA A 47 1.69 -20.13 -4.07
CA ALA A 47 1.51 -19.35 -5.28
C ALA A 47 2.35 -19.91 -6.44
N ALA A 48 1.79 -19.84 -7.65
CA ALA A 48 2.45 -20.19 -8.89
C ALA A 48 2.08 -19.18 -9.99
N SER A 49 3.05 -18.77 -10.80
CA SER A 49 2.82 -17.95 -11.99
C SER A 49 2.47 -18.83 -13.19
N SER A 50 1.45 -18.44 -13.94
CA SER A 50 1.11 -19.01 -15.25
C SER A 50 1.52 -18.02 -16.33
N GLU A 51 2.55 -18.34 -17.09
CA GLU A 51 2.97 -17.54 -18.25
C GLU A 51 1.96 -17.49 -19.41
N PRO A 52 1.30 -18.59 -19.83
CA PRO A 52 0.33 -18.52 -20.92
C PRO A 52 -0.90 -17.68 -20.55
N GLU A 53 -1.35 -17.74 -19.30
CA GLU A 53 -2.51 -16.98 -18.83
C GLU A 53 -2.13 -15.59 -18.30
N ARG A 54 -0.83 -15.33 -18.09
CA ARG A 54 -0.29 -14.12 -17.46
C ARG A 54 -0.90 -13.86 -16.08
N THR A 55 -1.10 -14.92 -15.30
CA THR A 55 -1.72 -14.88 -13.97
C THR A 55 -0.78 -15.35 -12.87
N VAL A 56 -1.13 -15.03 -11.63
CA VAL A 56 -0.60 -15.73 -10.45
C VAL A 56 -1.77 -16.44 -9.78
N ARG A 57 -1.67 -17.77 -9.65
CA ARG A 57 -2.66 -18.61 -8.97
C ARG A 57 -2.20 -18.88 -7.55
N ILE A 58 -3.08 -18.65 -6.60
CA ILE A 58 -2.90 -18.88 -5.18
C ILE A 58 -3.73 -20.10 -4.82
N THR A 59 -3.09 -21.16 -4.37
CA THR A 59 -3.73 -22.47 -4.13
C THR A 59 -4.41 -22.52 -2.76
N GLN A 60 -3.97 -21.71 -1.81
CA GLN A 60 -4.50 -21.67 -0.45
C GLN A 60 -5.70 -20.74 -0.29
N LYS A 61 -6.79 -21.28 0.26
CA LYS A 61 -8.02 -20.56 0.56
C LYS A 61 -7.81 -19.51 1.65
N GLY A 62 -8.65 -18.47 1.63
CA GLY A 62 -8.61 -17.39 2.63
C GLY A 62 -7.44 -16.40 2.46
N LEU A 63 -6.58 -16.58 1.45
CA LEU A 63 -5.46 -15.68 1.20
C LEU A 63 -5.80 -14.47 0.32
N THR A 64 -7.03 -14.32 -0.15
CA THR A 64 -7.43 -13.23 -1.05
C THR A 64 -7.05 -11.84 -0.50
N LEU A 65 -7.36 -11.56 0.76
CA LEU A 65 -7.02 -10.28 1.39
C LEU A 65 -5.51 -10.13 1.66
N VAL A 66 -4.82 -11.25 1.95
CA VAL A 66 -3.36 -11.24 2.09
C VAL A 66 -2.72 -10.83 0.76
N VAL A 67 -3.19 -11.37 -0.36
CA VAL A 67 -2.70 -11.04 -1.69
C VAL A 67 -2.93 -9.56 -2.01
N VAL A 68 -4.12 -9.03 -1.74
CA VAL A 68 -4.43 -7.60 -1.92
C VAL A 68 -3.48 -6.72 -1.11
N ASN A 69 -3.27 -7.04 0.17
CA ASN A 69 -2.36 -6.28 1.03
C ASN A 69 -0.90 -6.36 0.54
N ARG A 70 -0.46 -7.52 0.04
CA ARG A 70 0.89 -7.69 -0.51
C ARG A 70 1.08 -6.92 -1.81
N LEU A 71 0.09 -6.88 -2.68
CA LEU A 71 0.13 -6.07 -3.91
C LEU A 71 0.26 -4.58 -3.62
N HIS A 72 -0.43 -4.10 -2.60
CA HIS A 72 -0.29 -2.73 -2.12
C HIS A 72 1.13 -2.48 -1.59
N ALA A 73 1.61 -3.33 -0.67
CA ALA A 73 2.92 -3.16 -0.03
C ALA A 73 4.11 -3.29 -0.99
N LEU A 74 4.08 -4.25 -1.91
CA LEU A 74 5.20 -4.52 -2.82
C LEU A 74 5.26 -3.55 -4.00
N PHE A 75 4.11 -3.16 -4.54
CA PHE A 75 4.06 -2.49 -5.84
C PHE A 75 3.30 -1.17 -5.82
N GLY A 76 2.70 -0.77 -4.69
CA GLY A 76 1.95 0.49 -4.57
C GLY A 76 0.65 0.50 -5.37
N TYR A 77 -0.02 -0.65 -5.51
CA TYR A 77 -1.37 -0.69 -6.06
C TYR A 77 -2.37 -0.27 -4.99
N ASP A 78 -3.21 0.72 -5.30
CA ASP A 78 -4.31 1.15 -4.43
C ASP A 78 -5.61 0.47 -4.85
N VAL A 79 -6.40 0.00 -3.87
CA VAL A 79 -7.72 -0.60 -4.12
C VAL A 79 -8.71 0.49 -4.52
N VAL A 80 -9.33 0.36 -5.69
CA VAL A 80 -10.28 1.37 -6.22
C VAL A 80 -11.72 0.89 -6.22
N SER A 81 -11.99 -0.43 -6.28
CA SER A 81 -13.34 -0.99 -6.20
C SER A 81 -13.49 -2.00 -5.06
N HIS A 82 -14.58 -1.87 -4.30
CA HIS A 82 -14.99 -2.86 -3.30
C HIS A 82 -15.87 -3.94 -3.96
N ALA A 83 -15.43 -5.18 -3.80
CA ALA A 83 -16.20 -6.41 -3.84
C ALA A 83 -17.44 -6.43 -4.76
N MET A 84 -17.28 -6.86 -6.01
CA MET A 84 -18.43 -7.49 -6.68
C MET A 84 -18.57 -8.91 -6.14
N ALA A 85 -19.55 -9.11 -5.27
CA ALA A 85 -19.91 -10.43 -4.76
C ALA A 85 -20.90 -11.10 -5.72
N MET A 86 -20.48 -12.13 -6.45
CA MET A 86 -21.41 -12.99 -7.17
C MET A 86 -21.89 -14.08 -6.23
N THR A 87 -23.06 -13.89 -5.62
CA THR A 87 -23.66 -14.87 -4.71
C THR A 87 -24.50 -15.88 -5.51
N ASN A 88 -23.87 -16.97 -5.93
CA ASN A 88 -24.62 -18.17 -6.33
C ASN A 88 -24.47 -19.23 -5.23
N ALA A 89 -25.62 -19.71 -4.73
CA ALA A 89 -25.80 -20.82 -3.79
C ALA A 89 -24.55 -21.31 -3.02
N ASN A 90 -24.06 -20.48 -2.08
CA ASN A 90 -22.98 -20.78 -1.11
C ASN A 90 -21.52 -20.44 -1.52
N ARG A 91 -21.25 -19.76 -2.63
CA ARG A 91 -19.89 -19.26 -2.94
C ARG A 91 -19.88 -17.74 -3.07
N GLU A 92 -19.19 -17.05 -2.15
CA GLU A 92 -18.90 -15.63 -2.31
C GLU A 92 -17.60 -15.50 -3.10
N LEU A 93 -17.73 -15.32 -4.41
CA LEU A 93 -16.62 -14.87 -5.24
C LEU A 93 -16.51 -13.35 -5.12
N ILE A 94 -15.32 -12.88 -4.75
CA ILE A 94 -14.99 -11.47 -4.64
C ILE A 94 -13.95 -11.10 -5.70
N SER A 95 -14.12 -9.92 -6.30
CA SER A 95 -13.10 -9.30 -7.13
C SER A 95 -12.68 -7.95 -6.57
N PHE A 96 -11.37 -7.68 -6.63
CA PHE A 96 -10.77 -6.39 -6.30
C PHE A 96 -10.05 -5.86 -7.53
N THR A 97 -10.38 -4.64 -7.95
CA THR A 97 -9.60 -3.91 -8.95
C THR A 97 -8.70 -2.91 -8.24
N MET A 98 -7.40 -2.95 -8.55
CA MET A 98 -6.40 -2.07 -7.96
C MET A 98 -5.64 -1.32 -9.06
N TYR A 99 -5.28 -0.06 -8.82
CA TYR A 99 -4.60 0.79 -9.81
C TYR A 99 -3.28 1.27 -9.26
N LYS A 100 -2.28 1.39 -10.14
CA LYS A 100 -1.00 1.99 -9.78
C LYS A 100 -1.12 3.51 -9.97
N LYS A 101 -0.95 4.27 -8.89
CA LYS A 101 -0.92 5.74 -8.97
C LYS A 101 0.34 6.16 -9.73
N THR A 102 0.17 6.73 -10.92
CA THR A 102 1.28 7.28 -11.71
C THR A 102 1.44 8.76 -11.39
N GLY A 103 2.24 9.13 -10.37
CA GLY A 103 2.75 10.52 -10.25
C GLY A 103 2.93 11.10 -8.84
N SER A 104 4.21 11.43 -8.57
CA SER A 104 4.82 12.45 -7.69
C SER A 104 4.40 12.58 -6.21
N GLY A 105 5.38 12.36 -5.31
CA GLY A 105 5.43 13.00 -3.99
C GLY A 105 5.53 12.04 -2.81
N SER A 106 6.75 11.87 -2.32
CA SER A 106 7.15 11.54 -0.95
C SER A 106 6.03 11.23 0.05
N GLN A 107 5.75 9.95 0.31
CA GLN A 107 5.44 9.47 1.65
C GLN A 107 5.77 7.98 1.71
N GLY A 108 6.97 7.70 2.18
CA GLY A 108 7.50 6.36 2.30
C GLY A 108 6.75 5.57 3.36
N HIS A 109 6.47 4.31 3.05
CA HIS A 109 6.46 3.20 4.00
C HIS A 109 7.28 2.07 3.37
N GLY A 110 8.57 2.35 3.15
CA GLY A 110 9.55 1.31 2.87
C GLY A 110 9.93 0.67 4.20
N HIS A 111 9.38 -0.50 4.52
CA HIS A 111 9.98 -1.38 5.52
C HIS A 111 11.22 -2.04 4.91
N SER A 112 12.33 -1.29 4.89
CA SER A 112 13.65 -1.83 4.57
C SER A 112 14.22 -2.52 5.83
N GLN A 113 13.92 -3.81 6.02
CA GLN A 113 14.79 -4.67 6.82
C GLN A 113 15.95 -5.11 5.93
N GLY A 114 17.07 -4.38 6.04
CA GLY A 114 18.35 -4.75 5.43
C GLY A 114 19.44 -4.63 6.46
N HIS A 115 19.70 -5.70 7.22
CA HIS A 115 20.97 -5.86 7.91
C HIS A 115 22.05 -6.09 6.85
N SER A 116 23.01 -5.18 6.73
CA SER A 116 24.24 -5.41 5.98
C SER A 116 25.37 -4.63 6.64
N HIS A 117 26.31 -5.39 7.21
CA HIS A 117 27.60 -4.90 7.65
C HIS A 117 28.40 -4.37 6.46
N SER A 118 29.03 -3.20 6.60
CA SER A 118 30.23 -2.85 5.84
C SER A 118 31.03 -1.80 6.60
N GLN A 119 32.29 -2.15 6.91
CA GLN A 119 33.34 -1.24 7.30
C GLN A 119 33.61 -0.22 6.17
N GLY A 120 33.92 1.02 6.54
CA GLY A 120 34.38 2.04 5.61
C GLY A 120 34.95 3.23 6.35
N HIS A 121 36.27 3.28 6.47
CA HIS A 121 37.03 4.45 6.89
C HIS A 121 36.70 5.67 6.02
N GLY A 122 36.58 6.84 6.65
CA GLY A 122 36.48 8.13 5.97
C GLY A 122 36.74 9.27 6.95
N HIS A 123 38.02 9.55 7.19
CA HIS A 123 38.46 10.79 7.81
C HIS A 123 37.91 11.99 7.03
N SER A 124 37.21 12.89 7.70
CA SER A 124 37.16 14.29 7.26
C SER A 124 37.32 15.19 8.48
N GLN A 125 38.41 15.94 8.42
CA GLN A 125 38.89 16.84 9.46
C GLN A 125 37.93 18.01 9.64
N SER A 126 37.75 18.36 10.91
CA SER A 126 37.25 19.65 11.40
C SER A 126 38.11 20.80 10.90
N HIS A 127 37.50 21.87 10.39
CA HIS A 127 37.87 23.30 10.49
C HIS A 127 36.76 24.12 9.81
N SER A 128 36.32 25.32 10.19
CA SER A 128 36.18 26.05 11.45
C SER A 128 35.45 27.36 11.11
N HIS A 129 34.62 27.85 12.05
CA HIS A 129 34.16 29.23 12.24
C HIS A 129 33.36 30.01 11.16
N GLY A 130 32.10 30.28 11.52
CA GLY A 130 31.37 31.51 11.18
C GLY A 130 30.41 31.85 12.32
N GLN A 131 30.82 32.73 13.23
CA GLN A 131 29.99 33.31 14.29
C GLN A 131 28.82 34.13 13.72
N GLY A 132 27.65 34.02 14.34
CA GLY A 132 26.47 34.81 14.02
C GLY A 132 25.42 34.74 15.13
N HIS A 133 25.62 35.60 16.13
CA HIS A 133 24.88 35.89 17.35
C HIS A 133 23.39 35.50 17.47
N SER A 134 23.08 34.95 18.64
CA SER A 134 21.78 34.84 19.28
C SER A 134 21.22 36.20 19.71
N HIS A 135 19.91 36.44 19.53
CA HIS A 135 19.14 37.32 20.38
C HIS A 135 17.70 36.81 20.59
N ALA A 136 17.27 36.94 21.85
CA ALA A 136 16.03 36.46 22.41
C ALA A 136 14.87 37.47 22.26
N HIS A 137 13.65 36.93 22.45
CA HIS A 137 12.45 37.53 23.05
C HIS A 137 11.80 38.77 22.41
N GLY A 138 10.52 38.61 22.05
CA GLY A 138 9.61 39.72 21.77
C GLY A 138 8.18 39.23 21.51
N HIS A 139 7.41 39.02 22.57
CA HIS A 139 5.94 38.95 22.50
C HIS A 139 5.39 40.27 21.97
N SER A 140 4.39 40.22 21.08
CA SER A 140 3.34 41.25 21.03
C SER A 140 2.10 40.74 20.30
N HIS A 141 1.06 40.54 21.09
CA HIS A 141 -0.32 40.39 20.67
C HIS A 141 -0.78 41.69 20.00
N ARG A 142 -1.41 41.60 18.82
CA ARG A 142 -2.17 42.71 18.28
C ARG A 142 -3.58 42.26 17.93
N SER A 143 -4.46 42.69 18.81
CA SER A 143 -5.91 42.75 18.76
C SER A 143 -6.40 43.48 17.51
N SER A 144 -7.36 42.87 16.81
CA SER A 144 -8.18 43.52 15.79
C SER A 144 -9.46 44.07 16.43
N PRO A 145 -9.95 45.27 16.03
CA PRO A 145 -10.96 45.99 16.78
C PRO A 145 -12.41 45.70 16.36
N LYS A 146 -13.29 46.03 17.30
CA LYS A 146 -14.76 46.01 17.29
C LYS A 146 -15.36 46.77 16.09
N GLY A 147 -16.38 46.17 15.49
CA GLY A 147 -17.43 46.87 14.76
C GLY A 147 -18.81 46.48 15.31
N HIS A 148 -19.38 47.33 16.16
CA HIS A 148 -20.83 47.43 16.38
C HIS A 148 -21.36 48.46 15.34
N SER A 149 -22.63 48.52 14.89
CA SER A 149 -23.87 48.26 15.62
C SER A 149 -25.08 48.16 14.66
N SER A 150 -26.02 47.28 15.06
CA SER A 150 -27.49 47.40 15.10
C SER A 150 -28.34 47.86 13.91
N SER A 151 -29.33 47.04 13.56
CA SER A 151 -30.73 47.31 13.95
C SER A 151 -31.60 46.04 13.96
N MET A 152 -32.35 45.87 15.05
CA MET A 152 -33.45 44.92 15.19
C MET A 152 -34.72 45.48 14.53
N VAL A 153 -35.54 44.61 13.96
CA VAL A 153 -37.00 44.60 14.21
C VAL A 153 -37.46 43.14 14.23
N THR A 154 -38.13 42.76 15.31
CA THR A 154 -38.79 41.47 15.53
C THR A 154 -40.27 41.59 15.14
N LEU A 155 -40.77 40.64 14.36
CA LEU A 155 -41.90 39.73 14.62
C LEU A 155 -42.30 39.02 13.33
#